data_AF-A0A6F8Y0E6-F1
#
_entry.id   AF-A0A6F8Y0E6-F1
#
_cell.length_a   1.000
_cell.length_b   1.000
_cell.length_c   1.000
_cell.angle_alpha   90.00
_cell.angle_beta   90.00
_cell.angle_gamma   90.00
#
_symmetry.space_group_name_H-M   'P 1'
#
loop_
_entity.id
_entity.type
_entity.pdbx_description
1 polymer ?
#
loop_
_entity_poly.entity_id
_entity_poly.type
_entity_poly.pdbx_seq_one_letter_code
_entity_poly.pdbx_strand_id
1 'polypeptide(L)'
;MQCWGDAPTGPDPEACQWGGFDGKNLPTGPNTAAFQDERSGSKCPSGGVQCDPAEPSKPDRQSVTDPLGYYVPFTPVGNPDLKIYLDDVDPNDLEKESLRTYYQAQSTNEVPVAATSSDGTGQVSFEMQTGRQASGLGCGDRDPAAGGAPRGCWLVIVPRGVFAPDGTPQAGIGGTGLGVKESALSASNWAQRMQVHLSFLPTSLICPQGTAQRKTVGTELVGALMTSWQPALCQNGGSVYDFTATPDATNVVELASNLPGAAGLAFTTQPIVFADQGPPLIYAPVAVTSTTLAFRMDVRAGPETHQIQRLGISPQLLAKTLTQSYKGDLPGGMTSSSKFVTPSWMKHIYGPGNVTFDPQWLQLNPDVVRSVNFTNTTAPMTTADQSNVNRAVWAWIQSDPGTRAWLGGQPDEGGMVVNPNYQSLKLGDPPPASGYLRADPMCTRFNDTPADRPDLCVNSVEYIPYALNLEDAAVKVQRAYTHGVGSWNTTTQAPDGAQGWWDKPGPWPLGDRFAWAFTSTSLSARYGLQTAACAPPKAMTASPHRRPA
;
A
#
# COMPACT_ATOMS: atom_id res chain seq x y z
N MET A 1 -7.09 -11.91 -10.37
CA MET A 1 -6.88 -10.73 -11.24
C MET A 1 -8.23 -10.16 -11.64
N GLN A 2 -8.29 -8.89 -12.02
CA GLN A 2 -9.51 -8.29 -12.55
C GLN A 2 -9.43 -8.17 -14.07
N CYS A 3 -10.55 -8.44 -14.75
CA CYS A 3 -10.65 -8.37 -16.19
C CYS A 3 -11.93 -7.66 -16.61
N TRP A 4 -11.93 -7.05 -17.79
CA TRP A 4 -13.16 -6.59 -18.42
C TRP A 4 -13.64 -7.62 -19.44
N GLY A 5 -14.91 -7.55 -19.83
CA GLY A 5 -15.46 -8.41 -20.86
C GLY A 5 -16.98 -8.45 -20.81
N ASP A 6 -17.62 -8.29 -21.97
CA ASP A 6 -19.09 -8.19 -22.08
C ASP A 6 -19.76 -9.53 -22.39
N ALA A 7 -18.96 -10.54 -22.74
CA ALA A 7 -19.48 -11.85 -23.05
C ALA A 7 -20.01 -12.55 -21.78
N PRO A 8 -21.18 -13.21 -21.83
CA PRO A 8 -21.71 -13.97 -20.70
C PRO A 8 -20.81 -15.18 -20.35
N THR A 9 -19.98 -15.62 -21.29
CA THR A 9 -18.99 -16.69 -21.12
C THR A 9 -17.75 -16.25 -20.34
N GLY A 10 -17.67 -15.00 -19.90
CA GLY A 10 -16.54 -14.43 -19.18
C GLY A 10 -15.55 -13.70 -20.08
N PRO A 11 -14.47 -13.16 -19.48
CA PRO A 11 -13.48 -12.37 -20.18
C PRO A 11 -12.51 -13.27 -20.96
N ASP A 12 -11.87 -12.67 -21.97
CA ASP A 12 -10.66 -13.21 -22.60
C ASP A 12 -9.43 -12.85 -21.76
N PRO A 13 -8.35 -13.65 -21.78
CA PRO A 13 -7.15 -13.36 -20.99
C PRO A 13 -6.46 -12.06 -21.40
N GLU A 14 -6.64 -11.64 -22.66
CA GLU A 14 -6.17 -10.36 -23.18
C GLU A 14 -6.83 -9.17 -22.48
N ALA A 15 -8.03 -9.32 -21.92
CA ALA A 15 -8.78 -8.27 -21.25
C ALA A 15 -8.46 -8.14 -19.74
N CYS A 16 -7.49 -8.92 -19.25
CA CYS A 16 -7.13 -8.98 -17.84
C CYS A 16 -5.96 -8.08 -17.48
N GLN A 17 -6.07 -7.42 -16.33
CA GLN A 17 -4.98 -6.71 -15.69
C GLN A 17 -4.05 -7.73 -15.01
N TRP A 18 -2.99 -8.11 -15.73
CA TRP A 18 -1.95 -9.07 -15.33
C TRP A 18 -0.61 -8.68 -15.96
N GLY A 19 0.52 -8.98 -15.36
CA GLY A 19 1.83 -8.56 -15.91
C GLY A 19 2.39 -7.28 -15.32
N GLY A 20 1.73 -6.65 -14.36
CA GLY A 20 2.21 -5.43 -13.73
C GLY A 20 3.47 -5.64 -12.87
N PHE A 21 3.65 -6.84 -12.32
CA PHE A 21 4.84 -7.22 -11.54
C PHE A 21 6.02 -7.77 -12.37
N ASP A 22 5.83 -7.93 -13.68
CA ASP A 22 6.88 -8.42 -14.58
C ASP A 22 8.18 -7.62 -14.39
N GLY A 23 9.32 -8.30 -14.33
CA GLY A 23 10.63 -7.67 -14.21
C GLY A 23 10.94 -6.66 -15.31
N LYS A 24 10.28 -6.73 -16.49
CA LYS A 24 10.33 -5.72 -17.56
C LYS A 24 9.48 -4.48 -17.24
N ASN A 25 8.48 -4.61 -16.39
CA ASN A 25 7.67 -3.52 -15.83
C ASN A 25 8.25 -2.93 -14.53
N LEU A 26 9.25 -3.58 -13.92
CA LEU A 26 9.98 -3.09 -12.76
C LEU A 26 11.33 -2.50 -13.17
N PRO A 27 11.69 -1.27 -12.78
CA PRO A 27 12.88 -0.65 -13.33
C PRO A 27 14.20 -1.24 -12.79
N THR A 28 14.28 -1.76 -11.53
CA THR A 28 15.29 -2.72 -11.03
C THR A 28 14.90 -3.32 -9.64
N GLY A 29 14.87 -4.66 -9.51
CA GLY A 29 14.95 -5.47 -8.27
C GLY A 29 13.67 -5.69 -7.41
N PRO A 30 13.59 -6.75 -6.55
CA PRO A 30 14.32 -8.02 -6.54
C PRO A 30 13.68 -9.03 -7.51
N ASN A 31 14.39 -10.10 -7.86
CA ASN A 31 13.87 -11.25 -8.60
C ASN A 31 12.52 -11.76 -8.04
N THR A 32 11.40 -11.25 -8.54
CA THR A 32 10.25 -12.11 -8.85
C THR A 32 10.54 -12.79 -10.19
N ALA A 33 11.67 -13.51 -10.26
CA ALA A 33 11.97 -14.44 -11.35
C ALA A 33 11.09 -15.68 -11.22
N ALA A 34 9.80 -15.47 -11.10
CA ALA A 34 8.80 -16.49 -11.20
C ALA A 34 7.94 -16.01 -12.36
N PHE A 35 8.02 -16.70 -13.50
CA PHE A 35 7.17 -16.55 -14.72
C PHE A 35 5.65 -16.48 -14.48
N GLN A 36 5.23 -16.46 -13.21
CA GLN A 36 3.88 -16.53 -12.70
C GLN A 36 3.16 -15.21 -12.94
N ASP A 37 3.83 -14.08 -12.75
CA ASP A 37 3.28 -12.75 -13.02
C ASP A 37 3.43 -12.32 -14.48
N GLU A 38 4.12 -13.06 -15.34
CA GLU A 38 4.34 -12.68 -16.73
C GLU A 38 3.09 -12.88 -17.61
N ARG A 39 3.02 -12.12 -18.72
CA ARG A 39 2.08 -12.37 -19.83
C ARG A 39 2.68 -13.25 -20.94
N SER A 40 3.89 -13.74 -20.74
CA SER A 40 4.66 -14.55 -21.69
C SER A 40 5.00 -15.94 -21.16
N GLY A 41 5.43 -16.81 -22.07
CA GLY A 41 6.01 -18.09 -21.72
C GLY A 41 6.47 -18.87 -22.95
N SER A 42 6.84 -20.13 -22.75
CA SER A 42 7.33 -21.00 -23.81
C SER A 42 6.21 -21.87 -24.39
N LYS A 43 6.21 -22.00 -25.72
CA LYS A 43 5.45 -23.01 -26.47
C LYS A 43 6.16 -24.37 -26.36
N CYS A 44 5.48 -25.47 -26.71
CA CYS A 44 6.09 -26.80 -26.79
C CYS A 44 6.28 -27.24 -28.27
N PRO A 45 7.41 -26.94 -28.94
CA PRO A 45 7.59 -27.26 -30.35
C PRO A 45 7.78 -28.76 -30.60
N SER A 46 8.50 -29.50 -29.74
CA SER A 46 8.59 -30.97 -29.77
C SER A 46 9.28 -31.48 -28.49
N GLY A 47 8.53 -32.02 -27.52
CA GLY A 47 9.12 -32.68 -26.34
C GLY A 47 9.83 -31.76 -25.33
N GLY A 48 9.55 -30.45 -25.35
CA GLY A 48 9.97 -29.53 -24.28
C GLY A 48 9.24 -29.88 -22.97
N VAL A 49 9.91 -29.61 -21.85
CA VAL A 49 9.31 -29.67 -20.50
C VAL A 49 9.11 -28.25 -19.98
N GLN A 50 8.11 -28.03 -19.12
CA GLN A 50 7.78 -26.72 -18.55
C GLN A 50 7.37 -25.67 -19.61
N CYS A 51 6.50 -26.09 -20.53
CA CYS A 51 5.94 -25.25 -21.60
C CYS A 51 4.43 -25.50 -21.74
N ASP A 52 3.71 -24.65 -22.48
CA ASP A 52 2.28 -24.84 -22.74
C ASP A 52 2.03 -25.49 -24.12
N PRO A 53 1.51 -26.73 -24.19
CA PRO A 53 1.25 -27.41 -25.45
C PRO A 53 0.02 -26.86 -26.20
N ALA A 54 -0.84 -26.08 -25.56
CA ALA A 54 -2.02 -25.49 -26.20
C ALA A 54 -1.72 -24.13 -26.87
N GLU A 55 -0.61 -23.47 -26.53
CA GLU A 55 -0.24 -22.16 -27.08
C GLU A 55 0.11 -22.14 -28.59
N PRO A 56 0.71 -23.19 -29.21
CA PRO A 56 0.87 -23.23 -30.66
C PRO A 56 -0.43 -23.05 -31.46
N SER A 57 -1.60 -23.30 -30.86
CA SER A 57 -2.91 -23.10 -31.51
C SER A 57 -3.37 -21.62 -31.57
N LYS A 58 -2.60 -20.68 -31.00
CA LYS A 58 -2.89 -19.25 -30.91
C LYS A 58 -1.85 -18.42 -31.69
N PRO A 59 -1.98 -18.31 -33.03
CA PRO A 59 -0.97 -17.64 -33.85
C PRO A 59 -0.82 -16.15 -33.55
N ASP A 60 -1.86 -15.51 -33.03
CA ASP A 60 -1.90 -14.09 -32.66
C ASP A 60 -1.15 -13.75 -31.36
N ARG A 61 -0.70 -14.79 -30.64
CA ARG A 61 0.13 -14.69 -29.44
C ARG A 61 1.60 -15.03 -29.70
N GLN A 62 2.02 -15.15 -30.95
CA GLN A 62 3.43 -15.41 -31.26
C GLN A 62 4.31 -14.30 -30.69
N SER A 63 5.32 -14.65 -29.89
CA SER A 63 6.30 -13.65 -29.46
C SER A 63 7.06 -13.12 -30.69
N VAL A 64 7.22 -11.81 -30.75
CA VAL A 64 7.94 -11.11 -31.82
C VAL A 64 9.44 -11.37 -31.73
N THR A 65 9.95 -11.62 -30.52
CA THR A 65 11.38 -11.76 -30.21
C THR A 65 11.83 -13.21 -30.05
N ASP A 66 10.90 -14.13 -29.76
CA ASP A 66 11.17 -15.55 -29.58
C ASP A 66 10.22 -16.42 -30.42
N PRO A 67 10.70 -17.12 -31.46
CA PRO A 67 9.87 -18.02 -32.26
C PRO A 67 9.28 -19.19 -31.46
N LEU A 68 9.88 -19.56 -30.32
CA LEU A 68 9.38 -20.60 -29.41
C LEU A 68 8.56 -20.01 -28.25
N GLY A 69 8.44 -18.69 -28.16
CA GLY A 69 7.71 -17.98 -27.13
C GLY A 69 6.29 -17.62 -27.55
N TYR A 70 5.42 -17.44 -26.55
CA TYR A 70 4.15 -16.75 -26.72
C TYR A 70 4.07 -15.51 -25.83
N TYR A 71 3.19 -14.59 -26.20
CA TYR A 71 2.84 -13.41 -25.45
C TYR A 71 1.35 -13.12 -25.56
N VAL A 72 0.67 -12.95 -24.43
CA VAL A 72 -0.74 -12.56 -24.35
C VAL A 72 -0.84 -11.03 -24.25
N PRO A 73 -1.24 -10.30 -25.32
CA PRO A 73 -1.35 -8.84 -25.26
C PRO A 73 -2.39 -8.39 -24.24
N PHE A 74 -2.25 -7.17 -23.71
CA PHE A 74 -3.38 -6.50 -23.04
C PHE A 74 -4.21 -5.75 -24.08
N THR A 75 -5.53 -5.85 -23.95
CA THR A 75 -6.51 -5.11 -24.76
C THR A 75 -7.33 -4.25 -23.82
N PRO A 76 -7.25 -2.91 -23.91
CA PRO A 76 -8.04 -2.04 -23.06
C PRO A 76 -9.50 -1.99 -23.52
N VAL A 77 -10.41 -1.73 -22.56
CA VAL A 77 -11.82 -1.48 -22.86
C VAL A 77 -11.98 -0.33 -23.86
N GLY A 78 -12.95 -0.46 -24.77
CA GLY A 78 -13.24 0.56 -25.78
C GLY A 78 -12.32 0.54 -27.01
N ASN A 79 -11.22 -0.22 -26.97
CA ASN A 79 -10.38 -0.46 -28.15
C ASN A 79 -9.85 -1.92 -28.17
N PRO A 80 -10.71 -2.91 -28.47
CA PRO A 80 -10.32 -4.32 -28.45
C PRO A 80 -9.27 -4.70 -29.51
N ASP A 81 -9.11 -3.89 -30.56
CA ASP A 81 -8.11 -4.10 -31.62
C ASP A 81 -6.71 -3.63 -31.21
N LEU A 82 -6.61 -2.78 -30.19
CA LEU A 82 -5.34 -2.31 -29.64
C LEU A 82 -4.71 -3.40 -28.76
N LYS A 83 -3.64 -4.01 -29.28
CA LYS A 83 -2.87 -5.05 -28.59
C LYS A 83 -1.60 -4.45 -28.02
N ILE A 84 -1.47 -4.47 -26.71
CA ILE A 84 -0.34 -3.89 -25.98
C ILE A 84 0.58 -5.02 -25.50
N TYR A 85 1.82 -4.99 -25.98
CA TYR A 85 2.86 -5.95 -25.65
C TYR A 85 3.91 -5.30 -24.73
N LEU A 86 4.47 -6.07 -23.78
CA LEU A 86 5.56 -5.62 -22.90
C LEU A 86 6.86 -5.37 -23.65
N ASP A 87 7.12 -6.17 -24.67
CA ASP A 87 8.36 -6.11 -25.45
C ASP A 87 8.36 -4.95 -26.46
N ASP A 88 7.24 -4.24 -26.60
CA ASP A 88 7.09 -3.09 -27.48
C ASP A 88 7.49 -1.76 -26.83
N VAL A 89 7.96 -1.78 -25.59
CA VAL A 89 8.48 -0.58 -24.90
C VAL A 89 9.80 -0.17 -25.55
N ASP A 90 9.77 0.87 -26.39
CA ASP A 90 10.99 1.59 -26.76
C ASP A 90 11.29 2.59 -25.63
N PRO A 91 12.39 2.43 -24.88
CA PRO A 91 12.73 3.35 -23.80
C PRO A 91 13.00 4.80 -24.29
N ASN A 92 13.11 5.02 -25.60
CA ASN A 92 13.28 6.34 -26.21
C ASN A 92 11.99 6.92 -26.81
N ASP A 93 10.90 6.16 -26.84
CA ASP A 93 9.60 6.60 -27.35
C ASP A 93 8.56 6.60 -26.24
N LEU A 94 8.56 7.69 -25.45
CA LEU A 94 7.64 7.89 -24.33
C LEU A 94 6.18 8.09 -24.76
N GLU A 95 5.91 8.29 -26.06
CA GLU A 95 4.56 8.44 -26.61
C GLU A 95 3.93 7.09 -27.02
N LYS A 96 4.74 6.04 -27.18
CA LYS A 96 4.24 4.71 -27.53
C LYS A 96 3.49 4.10 -26.34
N GLU A 97 2.22 3.76 -26.56
CA GLU A 97 1.40 3.09 -25.55
C GLU A 97 2.04 1.78 -25.08
N SER A 98 2.10 1.59 -23.77
CA SER A 98 2.67 0.41 -23.14
C SER A 98 1.75 -0.09 -22.03
N LEU A 99 2.04 -1.27 -21.45
CA LEU A 99 1.29 -1.74 -20.28
C LEU A 99 1.30 -0.70 -19.16
N ARG A 100 2.44 0.00 -18.95
CA ARG A 100 2.61 1.02 -17.90
C ARG A 100 1.65 2.21 -18.05
N THR A 101 1.18 2.48 -19.27
CA THR A 101 0.14 3.49 -19.52
C THR A 101 -1.19 3.14 -18.86
N TYR A 102 -1.48 1.84 -18.69
CA TYR A 102 -2.72 1.34 -18.12
C TYR A 102 -2.55 0.86 -16.68
N TYR A 103 -1.48 0.10 -16.40
CA TYR A 103 -1.14 -0.37 -15.07
C TYR A 103 0.33 -0.79 -14.95
N GLN A 104 0.85 -0.72 -13.73
CA GLN A 104 2.21 -1.14 -13.35
C GLN A 104 2.17 -1.77 -11.96
N ALA A 105 3.29 -2.30 -11.45
CA ALA A 105 3.37 -2.97 -10.13
C ALA A 105 2.77 -2.13 -8.98
N GLN A 106 2.81 -0.80 -9.09
CA GLN A 106 2.30 0.12 -8.09
C GLN A 106 0.81 0.45 -8.26
N SER A 107 0.20 0.21 -9.42
CA SER A 107 -1.20 0.54 -9.72
C SER A 107 -2.08 -0.68 -10.00
N THR A 108 -1.48 -1.83 -10.29
CA THR A 108 -2.16 -3.11 -10.54
C THR A 108 -2.89 -3.64 -9.32
N ASN A 109 -4.07 -4.24 -9.51
CA ASN A 109 -4.75 -5.02 -8.48
C ASN A 109 -4.53 -6.53 -8.61
N GLU A 110 -3.65 -6.96 -9.52
CA GLU A 110 -3.37 -8.37 -9.66
C GLU A 110 -2.77 -8.96 -8.38
N VAL A 111 -3.07 -10.24 -8.15
CA VAL A 111 -2.48 -11.04 -7.08
C VAL A 111 -1.75 -12.16 -7.78
N PRO A 112 -0.43 -12.05 -8.00
CA PRO A 112 0.34 -13.05 -8.73
C PRO A 112 0.24 -14.44 -8.10
N VAL A 113 0.27 -14.45 -6.76
CA VAL A 113 0.18 -15.68 -5.97
C VAL A 113 -0.69 -15.46 -4.74
N ALA A 114 -1.64 -16.36 -4.56
CA ALA A 114 -2.41 -16.53 -3.33
C ALA A 114 -2.06 -17.91 -2.75
N ALA A 115 -1.43 -17.95 -1.58
CA ALA A 115 -1.05 -19.21 -0.94
C ALA A 115 -2.26 -19.89 -0.29
N THR A 116 -2.21 -21.21 -0.26
CA THR A 116 -3.11 -22.08 0.50
C THR A 116 -2.29 -22.74 1.60
N SER A 117 -2.85 -22.82 2.81
CA SER A 117 -2.28 -23.54 3.93
C SER A 117 -2.23 -25.05 3.68
N SER A 118 -1.46 -25.79 4.47
CA SER A 118 -1.33 -27.25 4.35
C SER A 118 -2.65 -28.01 4.60
N ASP A 119 -3.61 -27.39 5.28
CA ASP A 119 -4.96 -27.92 5.50
C ASP A 119 -5.92 -27.68 4.32
N GLY A 120 -5.44 -27.06 3.23
CA GLY A 120 -6.23 -26.74 2.05
C GLY A 120 -7.09 -25.47 2.17
N THR A 121 -6.98 -24.72 3.28
CA THR A 121 -7.67 -23.44 3.45
C THR A 121 -6.80 -22.26 3.01
N GLY A 122 -7.42 -21.14 2.66
CA GLY A 122 -6.69 -19.93 2.30
C GLY A 122 -7.61 -18.73 2.17
N GLN A 123 -7.07 -17.54 2.40
CA GLN A 123 -7.80 -16.29 2.21
C GLN A 123 -6.85 -15.25 1.63
N VAL A 124 -7.36 -14.41 0.73
CA VAL A 124 -6.66 -13.23 0.24
C VAL A 124 -7.64 -12.08 0.09
N SER A 125 -7.23 -10.89 0.55
CA SER A 125 -7.94 -9.65 0.25
C SER A 125 -7.57 -9.18 -1.17
N PHE A 126 -8.58 -9.02 -2.02
CA PHE A 126 -8.44 -8.53 -3.40
C PHE A 126 -9.03 -7.12 -3.52
N GLU A 127 -8.24 -6.18 -4.03
CA GLU A 127 -8.71 -4.81 -4.27
C GLU A 127 -9.47 -4.75 -5.61
N MET A 128 -10.75 -4.40 -5.58
CA MET A 128 -11.50 -4.14 -6.80
C MET A 128 -11.26 -2.71 -7.28
N GLN A 129 -10.98 -2.54 -8.58
CA GLN A 129 -10.74 -1.24 -9.20
C GLN A 129 -11.89 -0.84 -10.11
N THR A 130 -12.29 0.42 -10.06
CA THR A 130 -13.25 1.02 -11.00
C THR A 130 -12.53 1.54 -12.25
N GLY A 131 -13.26 1.94 -13.29
CA GLY A 131 -12.71 2.59 -14.49
C GLY A 131 -11.94 3.88 -14.18
N ARG A 132 -12.21 4.53 -13.04
CA ARG A 132 -11.42 5.69 -12.57
C ARG A 132 -10.05 5.31 -12.02
N GLN A 133 -9.91 4.10 -11.49
CA GLN A 133 -8.66 3.60 -10.89
C GLN A 133 -7.85 2.78 -11.90
N ALA A 134 -8.54 2.07 -12.81
CA ALA A 134 -7.97 1.30 -13.90
C ALA A 134 -8.77 1.56 -15.18
N SER A 135 -8.38 2.59 -15.91
CA SER A 135 -9.07 3.04 -17.14
C SER A 135 -9.13 1.94 -18.21
N GLY A 136 -8.12 1.08 -18.27
CA GLY A 136 -8.08 -0.06 -19.19
C GLY A 136 -9.17 -1.11 -18.96
N LEU A 137 -9.85 -1.11 -17.80
CA LEU A 137 -10.92 -2.06 -17.50
C LEU A 137 -12.33 -1.48 -17.64
N GLY A 138 -12.51 -0.17 -17.41
CA GLY A 138 -13.80 0.51 -17.54
C GLY A 138 -14.89 0.06 -16.54
N CYS A 139 -14.52 -0.56 -15.43
CA CYS A 139 -15.48 -1.14 -14.49
C CYS A 139 -16.35 -0.06 -13.82
N GLY A 140 -17.66 -0.17 -13.96
CA GLY A 140 -18.63 0.83 -13.50
C GLY A 140 -18.79 2.04 -14.41
N ASP A 141 -18.03 2.15 -15.50
CA ASP A 141 -18.28 3.19 -16.50
C ASP A 141 -19.60 2.91 -17.22
N ARG A 142 -20.26 3.96 -17.70
CA ARG A 142 -21.51 3.76 -18.45
C ARG A 142 -21.18 3.17 -19.80
N ASP A 143 -21.74 2.01 -20.07
CA ASP A 143 -21.58 1.32 -21.35
C ASP A 143 -22.65 1.79 -22.34
N PRO A 144 -22.30 2.53 -23.41
CA PRO A 144 -23.26 2.95 -24.42
C PRO A 144 -23.93 1.76 -25.12
N ALA A 145 -23.21 0.64 -25.28
CA ALA A 145 -23.73 -0.57 -25.90
C ALA A 145 -24.84 -1.22 -25.04
N ALA A 146 -24.76 -1.09 -23.71
CA ALA A 146 -25.78 -1.55 -22.76
C ALA A 146 -26.76 -0.43 -22.34
N GLY A 147 -27.02 0.56 -23.21
CA GLY A 147 -28.00 1.61 -22.93
C GLY A 147 -27.62 2.54 -21.76
N GLY A 148 -26.31 2.64 -21.45
CA GLY A 148 -25.78 3.48 -20.39
C GLY A 148 -25.83 2.86 -18.99
N ALA A 149 -26.04 1.54 -18.89
CA ALA A 149 -25.87 0.80 -17.65
C ALA A 149 -24.39 0.79 -17.20
N PRO A 150 -24.11 0.73 -15.88
CA PRO A 150 -22.73 0.55 -15.40
C PRO A 150 -22.16 -0.78 -15.88
N ARG A 151 -20.96 -0.73 -16.47
CA ARG A 151 -20.23 -1.90 -16.97
C ARG A 151 -19.82 -2.82 -15.81
N GLY A 152 -20.13 -4.09 -15.94
CA GLY A 152 -19.61 -5.14 -15.07
C GLY A 152 -18.16 -5.49 -15.41
N CYS A 153 -17.47 -6.14 -14.48
CA CYS A 153 -16.15 -6.71 -14.70
C CYS A 153 -16.07 -8.11 -14.09
N TRP A 154 -14.91 -8.73 -14.15
CA TRP A 154 -14.72 -10.10 -13.71
C TRP A 154 -13.57 -10.20 -12.71
N LEU A 155 -13.81 -10.90 -11.61
CA LEU A 155 -12.74 -11.49 -10.81
C LEU A 155 -12.40 -12.84 -11.43
N VAL A 156 -11.17 -12.96 -11.93
CA VAL A 156 -10.64 -14.22 -12.46
C VAL A 156 -9.61 -14.80 -11.50
N ILE A 157 -9.79 -16.08 -11.20
CA ILE A 157 -8.93 -16.88 -10.31
C ILE A 157 -8.42 -18.06 -11.14
N VAL A 158 -7.12 -18.15 -11.33
CA VAL A 158 -6.47 -19.26 -12.06
C VAL A 158 -5.82 -20.18 -11.04
N PRO A 159 -6.32 -21.41 -10.85
CA PRO A 159 -5.73 -22.36 -9.91
C PRO A 159 -4.26 -22.64 -10.26
N ARG A 160 -3.40 -22.65 -9.24
CA ARG A 160 -1.97 -22.95 -9.38
C ARG A 160 -1.68 -24.25 -8.63
N GLY A 161 -1.57 -25.34 -9.39
CA GLY A 161 -1.30 -26.66 -8.85
C GLY A 161 0.19 -26.98 -8.68
N VAL A 162 0.48 -28.28 -8.64
CA VAL A 162 1.84 -28.84 -8.56
C VAL A 162 2.34 -29.37 -9.91
N PHE A 163 1.57 -29.18 -10.97
CA PHE A 163 1.88 -29.65 -12.33
C PHE A 163 1.95 -28.47 -13.29
N ALA A 164 2.95 -28.46 -14.15
CA ALA A 164 3.07 -27.52 -15.26
C ALA A 164 1.97 -27.78 -16.32
N PRO A 165 1.72 -26.84 -17.25
CA PRO A 165 0.75 -27.00 -18.34
C PRO A 165 0.91 -28.26 -19.20
N ASP A 166 2.13 -28.77 -19.34
CA ASP A 166 2.43 -30.03 -20.05
C ASP A 166 2.13 -31.31 -19.22
N GLY A 167 1.67 -31.16 -17.98
CA GLY A 167 1.36 -32.25 -17.05
C GLY A 167 2.56 -32.78 -16.26
N THR A 168 3.75 -32.21 -16.44
CA THR A 168 4.93 -32.61 -15.67
C THR A 168 4.88 -32.06 -14.24
N PRO A 169 5.33 -32.82 -13.21
CA PRO A 169 5.42 -32.29 -11.86
C PRO A 169 6.40 -31.12 -11.80
N GLN A 170 6.00 -30.04 -11.14
CA GLN A 170 6.82 -28.85 -11.04
C GLN A 170 7.97 -29.06 -10.05
N ALA A 171 9.21 -28.90 -10.51
CA ALA A 171 10.40 -28.98 -9.67
C ALA A 171 10.56 -27.73 -8.79
N GLY A 172 10.96 -27.92 -7.52
CA GLY A 172 11.27 -26.81 -6.59
C GLY A 172 10.10 -26.33 -5.72
N ILE A 173 9.08 -27.14 -5.52
CA ILE A 173 8.02 -26.89 -4.54
C ILE A 173 8.59 -27.09 -3.13
N GLY A 174 9.17 -26.02 -2.56
CA GLY A 174 9.64 -25.98 -1.17
C GLY A 174 10.90 -25.12 -0.96
N GLY A 175 10.89 -24.25 0.05
CA GLY A 175 11.96 -23.32 0.43
C GLY A 175 11.72 -21.87 -0.04
N THR A 176 11.37 -21.69 -1.31
CA THR A 176 10.84 -20.45 -1.89
C THR A 176 9.56 -20.68 -2.72
N GLY A 177 9.04 -21.91 -2.69
CA GLY A 177 8.22 -22.54 -3.75
C GLY A 177 6.80 -22.01 -3.89
N LEU A 178 6.64 -21.03 -4.76
CA LEU A 178 5.37 -20.68 -5.40
C LEU A 178 5.18 -21.69 -6.56
N GLY A 179 4.11 -22.49 -6.61
CA GLY A 179 3.91 -23.68 -7.47
C GLY A 179 4.21 -23.59 -8.99
N VAL A 180 3.22 -23.84 -9.86
CA VAL A 180 3.34 -23.69 -11.34
C VAL A 180 4.08 -22.39 -11.67
N LYS A 181 5.04 -22.40 -12.60
CA LYS A 181 5.82 -21.18 -12.92
C LYS A 181 5.25 -20.46 -14.13
N GLU A 182 4.65 -21.15 -15.08
CA GLU A 182 4.15 -20.63 -16.35
C GLU A 182 3.02 -19.60 -16.16
N SER A 183 2.85 -18.66 -17.09
CA SER A 183 1.84 -17.59 -16.97
C SER A 183 0.44 -18.12 -16.62
N ALA A 184 -0.29 -17.40 -15.77
CA ALA A 184 -1.72 -17.66 -15.53
C ALA A 184 -2.59 -17.46 -16.78
N LEU A 185 -2.10 -16.71 -17.76
CA LEU A 185 -2.78 -16.43 -19.02
C LEU A 185 -2.50 -17.47 -20.11
N SER A 186 -1.61 -18.42 -19.85
CA SER A 186 -1.29 -19.50 -20.80
C SER A 186 -2.56 -20.29 -21.13
N ALA A 187 -2.70 -20.74 -22.38
CA ALA A 187 -3.91 -21.40 -22.88
C ALA A 187 -4.40 -22.54 -21.97
N SER A 188 -3.51 -23.42 -21.50
CA SER A 188 -3.86 -24.55 -20.64
C SER A 188 -4.24 -24.11 -19.21
N ASN A 189 -3.52 -23.15 -18.63
CA ASN A 189 -3.85 -22.61 -17.30
C ASN A 189 -5.16 -21.82 -17.32
N TRP A 190 -5.35 -20.98 -18.33
CA TRP A 190 -6.54 -20.17 -18.52
C TRP A 190 -7.81 -21.00 -18.73
N ALA A 191 -7.68 -22.19 -19.32
CA ALA A 191 -8.79 -23.13 -19.45
C ALA A 191 -9.31 -23.62 -18.08
N GLN A 192 -8.52 -23.55 -17.02
CA GLN A 192 -8.88 -23.96 -15.66
C GLN A 192 -9.43 -22.80 -14.80
N ARG A 193 -9.57 -21.60 -15.37
CA ARG A 193 -9.96 -20.42 -14.60
C ARG A 193 -11.34 -20.57 -13.98
N MET A 194 -11.48 -20.01 -12.80
CA MET A 194 -12.77 -19.64 -12.21
C MET A 194 -12.99 -18.16 -12.44
N GLN A 195 -14.24 -17.79 -12.70
CA GLN A 195 -14.60 -16.41 -13.00
C GLN A 195 -15.88 -16.04 -12.25
N VAL A 196 -15.86 -14.87 -11.61
CA VAL A 196 -16.97 -14.31 -10.85
C VAL A 196 -17.30 -12.95 -11.45
N HIS A 197 -18.54 -12.78 -11.89
CA HIS A 197 -19.00 -11.50 -12.41
C HIS A 197 -19.17 -10.51 -11.27
N LEU A 198 -18.60 -9.32 -11.43
CA LEU A 198 -18.60 -8.22 -10.48
C LEU A 198 -19.51 -7.11 -11.02
N SER A 199 -20.49 -6.72 -10.21
CA SER A 199 -21.37 -5.58 -10.52
C SER A 199 -20.84 -4.31 -9.88
N PHE A 200 -20.91 -3.20 -10.60
CA PHE A 200 -20.43 -1.90 -10.16
C PHE A 200 -21.55 -0.88 -10.12
N LEU A 201 -21.45 0.06 -9.18
CA LEU A 201 -22.20 1.30 -9.25
C LEU A 201 -21.60 2.21 -10.33
N PRO A 202 -22.39 3.10 -10.96
CA PRO A 202 -21.87 4.00 -11.98
C PRO A 202 -20.76 4.90 -11.40
N THR A 203 -19.60 4.92 -12.06
CA THR A 203 -18.48 5.83 -11.71
C THR A 203 -18.77 7.28 -12.09
N SER A 204 -19.72 7.50 -13.01
CA SER A 204 -20.22 8.80 -13.45
C SER A 204 -21.63 9.03 -12.90
N LEU A 205 -21.73 9.37 -11.62
CA LEU A 205 -22.92 10.01 -11.09
C LEU A 205 -22.84 11.50 -11.40
N ILE A 206 -23.53 11.89 -12.48
CA ILE A 206 -23.72 13.29 -12.85
C ILE A 206 -24.86 13.81 -11.97
N CYS A 207 -24.52 14.44 -10.86
CA CYS A 207 -25.46 15.37 -10.24
C CYS A 207 -25.82 16.43 -11.29
N PRO A 208 -27.06 16.93 -11.36
CA PRO A 208 -27.48 17.86 -12.41
C PRO A 208 -26.52 19.05 -12.51
N GLN A 209 -25.99 19.29 -13.71
CA GLN A 209 -25.08 20.40 -13.96
C GLN A 209 -25.76 21.74 -13.65
N GLY A 210 -25.02 22.70 -13.08
CA GLY A 210 -25.54 24.01 -12.70
C GLY A 210 -26.28 24.04 -11.35
N THR A 211 -26.36 22.91 -10.62
CA THR A 211 -26.89 22.92 -9.25
C THR A 211 -25.93 23.69 -8.33
N ALA A 212 -26.47 24.59 -7.51
CA ALA A 212 -25.67 25.31 -6.52
C ALA A 212 -25.03 24.33 -5.54
N GLN A 213 -23.70 24.32 -5.50
CA GLN A 213 -22.94 23.46 -4.60
C GLN A 213 -22.77 24.14 -3.24
N ARG A 214 -22.86 23.35 -2.18
CA ARG A 214 -22.52 23.79 -0.83
C ARG A 214 -21.08 23.38 -0.50
N LYS A 215 -20.19 24.36 -0.30
CA LYS A 215 -18.83 24.08 0.16
C LYS A 215 -18.88 23.46 1.56
N THR A 216 -18.25 22.31 1.69
CA THR A 216 -18.19 21.51 2.90
C THR A 216 -16.74 21.09 3.13
N VAL A 217 -16.26 21.23 4.35
CA VAL A 217 -14.89 20.85 4.72
C VAL A 217 -14.92 19.80 5.81
N GLY A 218 -13.83 19.08 6.03
CA GLY A 218 -13.81 18.15 7.14
C GLY A 218 -12.59 17.26 7.20
N THR A 219 -12.41 16.58 8.33
CA THR A 219 -11.32 15.62 8.46
C THR A 219 -11.46 14.47 7.47
N GLU A 220 -10.33 13.88 7.08
CA GLU A 220 -10.34 12.76 6.14
C GLU A 220 -11.14 11.54 6.65
N LEU A 221 -11.33 11.41 7.97
CA LEU A 221 -12.11 10.33 8.57
C LEU A 221 -13.54 10.20 8.02
N VAL A 222 -14.13 11.28 7.51
CA VAL A 222 -15.46 11.25 6.88
C VAL A 222 -15.42 11.17 5.35
N GLY A 223 -14.24 11.19 4.72
CA GLY A 223 -14.10 11.25 3.26
C GLY A 223 -14.85 10.14 2.53
N ALA A 224 -14.75 8.90 3.02
CA ALA A 224 -15.49 7.77 2.44
C ALA A 224 -17.02 7.94 2.54
N LEU A 225 -17.52 8.49 3.65
CA LEU A 225 -18.96 8.79 3.81
C LEU A 225 -19.40 9.88 2.83
N MET A 226 -18.62 10.95 2.72
CA MET A 226 -18.88 12.06 1.81
C MET A 226 -18.90 11.60 0.35
N THR A 227 -18.04 10.69 -0.06
CA THR A 227 -18.13 10.10 -1.41
C THR A 227 -19.37 9.22 -1.57
N SER A 228 -19.76 8.48 -0.52
CA SER A 228 -20.89 7.54 -0.56
C SER A 228 -22.27 8.20 -0.58
N TRP A 229 -22.43 9.40 0.00
CA TRP A 229 -23.73 10.07 0.15
C TRP A 229 -24.13 10.91 -1.06
N GLN A 230 -23.15 11.52 -1.74
CA GLN A 230 -23.41 12.40 -2.88
C GLN A 230 -24.33 11.78 -3.94
N PRO A 231 -24.19 10.49 -4.30
CA PRO A 231 -25.07 9.81 -5.25
C PRO A 231 -26.54 9.75 -4.85
N ALA A 232 -26.82 9.59 -3.56
CA ALA A 232 -28.19 9.52 -3.05
C ALA A 232 -28.78 10.93 -2.87
N LEU A 233 -27.97 11.87 -2.40
CA LEU A 233 -28.41 13.23 -2.08
C LEU A 233 -28.73 14.08 -3.31
N CYS A 234 -28.06 13.85 -4.45
CA CYS A 234 -28.30 14.64 -5.66
C CYS A 234 -29.31 14.03 -6.64
N GLN A 235 -29.98 12.93 -6.28
CA GLN A 235 -31.09 12.39 -7.06
C GLN A 235 -32.27 13.37 -7.08
N ASN A 236 -33.05 13.36 -8.17
CA ASN A 236 -34.29 14.13 -8.31
C ASN A 236 -34.16 15.63 -8.02
N GLY A 237 -33.03 16.26 -8.40
CA GLY A 237 -32.78 17.68 -8.15
C GLY A 237 -32.39 17.99 -6.70
N GLY A 238 -31.92 16.97 -5.96
CA GLY A 238 -31.47 17.11 -4.58
C GLY A 238 -30.15 17.87 -4.43
N SER A 239 -29.61 17.87 -3.20
CA SER A 239 -28.48 18.72 -2.83
C SER A 239 -27.15 18.21 -3.38
N VAL A 240 -26.31 19.15 -3.80
CA VAL A 240 -24.91 18.89 -4.20
C VAL A 240 -23.99 19.64 -3.24
N TYR A 241 -22.88 19.01 -2.85
CA TYR A 241 -21.81 19.66 -2.12
C TYR A 241 -20.47 19.46 -2.82
N ASP A 242 -19.55 20.35 -2.48
CA ASP A 242 -18.13 20.11 -2.71
C ASP A 242 -17.51 19.78 -1.35
N PHE A 243 -16.81 18.65 -1.27
CA PHE A 243 -16.16 18.22 -0.03
C PHE A 243 -14.65 18.29 -0.18
N THR A 244 -14.00 19.06 0.68
CA THR A 244 -12.55 19.08 0.79
C THR A 244 -12.12 18.46 2.12
N ALA A 245 -11.27 17.42 2.03
CA ALA A 245 -10.62 16.86 3.20
C ALA A 245 -9.53 17.82 3.69
N THR A 246 -9.66 18.34 4.91
CA THR A 246 -8.74 19.29 5.52
C THR A 246 -8.58 19.01 7.02
N PRO A 247 -7.40 19.31 7.60
CA PRO A 247 -7.20 19.13 9.04
C PRO A 247 -8.10 20.04 9.88
N ASP A 248 -8.38 19.66 11.13
CA ASP A 248 -9.32 20.37 12.01
C ASP A 248 -9.01 21.88 12.12
N ALA A 249 -7.74 22.27 12.20
CA ALA A 249 -7.34 23.68 12.30
C ALA A 249 -7.74 24.50 11.06
N THR A 250 -7.63 23.92 9.87
CA THR A 250 -8.09 24.55 8.62
C THR A 250 -9.61 24.67 8.59
N ASN A 251 -10.33 23.69 9.13
CA ASN A 251 -11.79 23.72 9.23
C ASN A 251 -12.28 24.90 10.09
N VAL A 252 -11.55 25.24 11.17
CA VAL A 252 -11.86 26.41 12.01
C VAL A 252 -11.77 27.71 11.20
N VAL A 253 -10.70 27.87 10.41
CA VAL A 253 -10.48 29.07 9.59
C VAL A 253 -11.54 29.17 8.49
N GLU A 254 -11.85 28.06 7.81
CA GLU A 254 -12.85 28.01 6.74
C GLU A 254 -14.27 28.34 7.25
N LEU A 255 -14.66 27.83 8.42
CA LEU A 255 -15.95 28.15 9.03
C LEU A 255 -16.04 29.55 9.61
N ALA A 256 -14.92 30.14 10.04
CA ALA A 256 -14.89 31.53 10.52
C ALA A 256 -14.95 32.56 9.39
N SER A 257 -14.71 32.14 8.14
CA SER A 257 -14.66 33.03 6.99
C SER A 257 -16.04 33.56 6.62
N ASN A 258 -16.14 34.89 6.51
CA ASN A 258 -17.34 35.58 6.01
C ASN A 258 -17.26 35.90 4.50
N LEU A 259 -16.27 35.35 3.80
CA LEU A 259 -16.14 35.57 2.36
C LEU A 259 -17.28 34.87 1.60
N PRO A 260 -17.78 35.44 0.50
CA PRO A 260 -18.75 34.76 -0.36
C PRO A 260 -18.23 33.39 -0.79
N GLY A 261 -19.02 32.33 -0.56
CA GLY A 261 -18.65 30.95 -0.90
C GLY A 261 -17.80 30.23 0.16
N ALA A 262 -17.60 30.82 1.34
CA ALA A 262 -17.00 30.13 2.49
C ALA A 262 -17.79 28.86 2.88
N ALA A 263 -17.09 27.92 3.52
CA ALA A 263 -17.72 26.68 3.98
C ALA A 263 -18.76 26.99 5.08
N GLY A 264 -19.98 26.49 4.92
CA GLY A 264 -21.04 26.62 5.93
C GLY A 264 -21.21 25.39 6.83
N LEU A 265 -20.42 24.34 6.56
CA LEU A 265 -20.49 23.05 7.23
C LEU A 265 -19.07 22.47 7.33
N ALA A 266 -18.70 22.01 8.52
CA ALA A 266 -17.48 21.23 8.70
C ALA A 266 -17.71 19.94 9.51
N PHE A 267 -16.97 18.91 9.16
CA PHE A 267 -16.88 17.67 9.94
C PHE A 267 -15.58 17.67 10.73
N THR A 268 -15.67 17.85 12.04
CA THR A 268 -14.50 17.90 12.95
C THR A 268 -14.53 16.75 13.94
N THR A 269 -13.36 16.43 14.49
CA THR A 269 -13.20 15.37 15.50
C THR A 269 -13.27 15.90 16.93
N GLN A 270 -13.12 17.22 17.09
CA GLN A 270 -13.24 17.93 18.35
C GLN A 270 -14.12 19.18 18.15
N PRO A 271 -14.76 19.68 19.22
CA PRO A 271 -15.46 20.96 19.18
C PRO A 271 -14.53 22.08 18.70
N ILE A 272 -15.05 22.93 17.82
CA ILE A 272 -14.33 24.10 17.32
C ILE A 272 -14.36 25.19 18.39
N VAL A 273 -13.18 25.75 18.67
CA VAL A 273 -13.02 26.94 19.50
C VAL A 273 -12.38 28.01 18.62
N PHE A 274 -13.07 29.14 18.46
CA PHE A 274 -12.54 30.28 17.74
C PHE A 274 -11.62 31.10 18.65
N ALA A 275 -10.56 31.70 18.08
CA ALA A 275 -9.69 32.61 18.81
C ALA A 275 -10.40 33.95 19.13
N ASP A 276 -11.28 34.41 18.23
CA ASP A 276 -12.11 35.60 18.35
C ASP A 276 -13.62 35.24 18.43
N GLN A 277 -14.53 36.22 18.39
CA GLN A 277 -15.97 35.95 18.22
C GLN A 277 -16.25 35.40 16.81
N GLY A 278 -16.25 34.07 16.65
CA GLY A 278 -16.68 33.40 15.43
C GLY A 278 -18.21 33.27 15.32
N PRO A 279 -18.73 32.76 14.19
CA PRO A 279 -20.16 32.57 13.99
C PRO A 279 -20.74 31.57 15.01
N PRO A 280 -22.04 31.67 15.34
CA PRO A 280 -22.69 30.69 16.19
C PRO A 280 -22.65 29.31 15.53
N LEU A 281 -22.17 28.30 16.26
CA LEU A 281 -22.07 26.92 15.78
C LEU A 281 -23.18 26.04 16.38
N ILE A 282 -23.75 25.19 15.53
CA ILE A 282 -24.65 24.11 15.94
C ILE A 282 -23.92 22.80 15.68
N TYR A 283 -23.84 21.95 16.71
CA TYR A 283 -23.17 20.65 16.62
C TYR A 283 -24.20 19.53 16.52
N ALA A 284 -23.97 18.60 15.59
CA ALA A 284 -24.71 17.36 15.47
C ALA A 284 -23.73 16.18 15.31
N PRO A 285 -23.88 15.08 16.06
CA PRO A 285 -23.12 13.87 15.80
C PRO A 285 -23.60 13.25 14.49
N VAL A 286 -22.66 12.92 13.60
CA VAL A 286 -22.98 12.41 12.26
C VAL A 286 -22.54 10.96 12.09
N ALA A 287 -21.34 10.60 12.53
CA ALA A 287 -20.79 9.27 12.43
C ALA A 287 -19.81 8.97 13.56
N VAL A 288 -19.59 7.67 13.82
CA VAL A 288 -18.54 7.20 14.72
C VAL A 288 -17.52 6.43 13.90
N THR A 289 -16.26 6.81 14.01
CA THR A 289 -15.11 6.19 13.35
C THR A 289 -13.88 6.38 14.25
N SER A 290 -12.79 5.68 13.96
CA SER A 290 -11.54 5.85 14.70
C SER A 290 -10.34 5.75 13.78
N THR A 291 -9.23 6.32 14.22
CA THR A 291 -7.91 6.02 13.64
C THR A 291 -7.44 4.64 14.10
N THR A 292 -6.84 3.89 13.19
CA THR A 292 -6.30 2.55 13.42
C THR A 292 -4.93 2.43 12.81
N LEU A 293 -4.07 1.64 13.46
CA LEU A 293 -2.85 1.13 12.84
C LEU A 293 -3.23 -0.13 12.05
N ALA A 294 -3.51 0.04 10.77
CA ALA A 294 -3.80 -1.06 9.86
C ALA A 294 -2.50 -1.70 9.39
N PHE A 295 -2.50 -3.02 9.20
CA PHE A 295 -1.31 -3.76 8.77
C PHE A 295 -1.66 -4.89 7.79
N ARG A 296 -0.64 -5.25 7.01
CA ARG A 296 -0.56 -6.48 6.22
C ARG A 296 0.81 -7.09 6.47
N MET A 297 0.84 -8.25 7.08
CA MET A 297 2.06 -8.98 7.38
C MET A 297 1.88 -10.44 7.02
N ASP A 298 2.82 -11.01 6.27
CA ASP A 298 2.88 -12.42 5.97
C ASP A 298 4.18 -12.97 6.56
N VAL A 299 4.15 -14.20 7.08
CA VAL A 299 5.36 -14.88 7.57
C VAL A 299 5.58 -16.18 6.83
N ARG A 300 6.85 -16.49 6.57
CA ARG A 300 7.30 -17.81 6.13
C ARG A 300 7.61 -18.68 7.35
N ALA A 301 6.84 -19.73 7.55
CA ALA A 301 7.06 -20.74 8.58
C ALA A 301 7.37 -22.09 7.91
N GLY A 302 8.64 -22.32 7.56
CA GLY A 302 9.03 -23.53 6.82
C GLY A 302 8.48 -23.51 5.38
N PRO A 303 7.77 -24.56 4.90
CA PRO A 303 7.16 -24.56 3.57
C PRO A 303 5.89 -23.70 3.49
N GLU A 304 5.39 -23.21 4.62
CA GLU A 304 4.11 -22.49 4.70
C GLU A 304 4.32 -20.98 4.68
N THR A 305 3.42 -20.29 4.00
CA THR A 305 3.28 -18.84 4.05
C THR A 305 1.85 -18.51 4.45
N HIS A 306 1.70 -17.77 5.55
CA HIS A 306 0.38 -17.35 6.02
C HIS A 306 0.39 -15.88 6.43
N GLN A 307 -0.78 -15.25 6.29
CA GLN A 307 -1.01 -13.88 6.72
C GLN A 307 -1.24 -13.84 8.23
N ILE A 308 -0.51 -12.95 8.92
CA ILE A 308 -0.69 -12.65 10.34
C ILE A 308 -2.03 -11.94 10.53
N GLN A 309 -2.88 -12.52 11.38
CA GLN A 309 -4.22 -11.98 11.68
C GLN A 309 -4.23 -11.05 12.90
N ARG A 310 -3.24 -11.17 13.78
CA ARG A 310 -3.17 -10.39 15.02
C ARG A 310 -1.76 -9.86 15.23
N LEU A 311 -1.67 -8.55 15.45
CA LEU A 311 -0.43 -7.88 15.79
C LEU A 311 -0.62 -7.04 17.06
N GLY A 312 0.18 -7.27 18.08
CA GLY A 312 0.23 -6.49 19.31
C GLY A 312 1.24 -5.36 19.23
N ILE A 313 0.84 -4.16 19.67
CA ILE A 313 1.72 -2.99 19.75
C ILE A 313 1.58 -2.28 21.10
N SER A 314 2.69 -1.80 21.66
CA SER A 314 2.72 -0.96 22.88
C SER A 314 2.93 0.51 22.53
N PRO A 315 2.63 1.44 23.46
CA PRO A 315 3.03 2.84 23.34
C PRO A 315 4.51 3.03 23.00
N GLN A 316 5.39 2.28 23.69
CA GLN A 316 6.84 2.40 23.53
C GLN A 316 7.34 1.87 22.18
N LEU A 317 6.84 0.72 21.69
CA LEU A 317 7.18 0.21 20.37
C LEU A 317 6.75 1.18 19.28
N LEU A 318 5.52 1.69 19.37
CA LEU A 318 5.03 2.66 18.39
C LEU A 318 5.87 3.93 18.42
N ALA A 319 6.20 4.46 19.60
CA ALA A 319 7.10 5.61 19.75
C ALA A 319 8.44 5.37 19.06
N LYS A 320 9.11 4.23 19.31
CA LYS A 320 10.39 3.86 18.68
C LYS A 320 10.35 3.88 17.15
N THR A 321 9.27 3.36 16.56
CA THR A 321 9.09 3.36 15.09
C THR A 321 8.80 4.76 14.53
N LEU A 322 8.04 5.60 15.26
CA LEU A 322 7.71 6.96 14.82
C LEU A 322 8.88 7.94 14.99
N THR A 323 9.83 7.65 15.87
CA THR A 323 11.01 8.48 16.12
C THR A 323 12.27 7.98 15.43
N GLN A 324 12.14 7.18 14.37
CA GLN A 324 13.27 6.60 13.60
C GLN A 324 14.41 6.11 14.51
N SER A 325 14.05 5.39 15.57
CA SER A 325 15.02 5.00 16.60
C SER A 325 15.60 3.62 16.34
N TYR A 326 14.98 2.83 15.45
CA TYR A 326 15.57 1.62 14.92
C TYR A 326 16.57 1.94 13.80
N LYS A 327 17.67 1.19 13.74
CA LYS A 327 18.68 1.30 12.68
C LYS A 327 18.03 1.26 11.29
N GLY A 328 17.08 0.35 11.10
CA GLY A 328 16.45 0.12 9.82
C GLY A 328 15.52 1.23 9.34
N ASP A 329 15.16 2.15 10.23
CA ASP A 329 14.33 3.34 9.95
C ASP A 329 15.20 4.59 9.67
N LEU A 330 16.53 4.43 9.63
CA LEU A 330 17.46 5.46 9.16
C LEU A 330 17.83 5.18 7.70
N PRO A 331 17.96 6.22 6.85
CA PRO A 331 18.40 6.05 5.47
C PRO A 331 19.68 5.24 5.37
N GLY A 332 19.65 4.12 4.63
CA GLY A 332 20.78 3.21 4.45
C GLY A 332 21.01 2.19 5.55
N GLY A 333 20.27 2.23 6.67
CA GLY A 333 20.49 1.37 7.83
C GLY A 333 20.19 -0.12 7.61
N MET A 334 19.35 -0.46 6.63
CA MET A 334 19.06 -1.84 6.20
C MET A 334 19.84 -2.28 4.96
N THR A 335 20.52 -1.36 4.28
CA THR A 335 21.20 -1.68 3.02
C THR A 335 22.63 -2.15 3.26
N SER A 336 23.19 -2.94 2.36
CA SER A 336 24.62 -3.25 2.32
C SER A 336 25.48 -2.04 1.89
N SER A 337 24.98 -0.81 2.09
CA SER A 337 25.74 0.40 1.82
C SER A 337 26.96 0.43 2.73
N SER A 338 28.13 0.34 2.11
CA SER A 338 29.42 0.53 2.78
C SER A 338 29.58 1.95 3.35
N LYS A 339 28.66 2.85 2.98
CA LYS A 339 28.64 4.27 3.35
C LYS A 339 27.73 4.58 4.53
N PHE A 340 26.89 3.63 4.98
CA PHE A 340 26.10 3.83 6.19
C PHE A 340 27.02 3.82 7.42
N VAL A 341 27.00 4.91 8.18
CA VAL A 341 27.71 5.01 9.46
C VAL A 341 26.67 4.99 10.58
N THR A 342 26.67 3.92 11.38
CA THR A 342 25.79 3.82 12.54
C THR A 342 26.04 5.00 13.49
N PRO A 343 25.01 5.81 13.82
CA PRO A 343 25.18 6.92 14.74
C PRO A 343 25.67 6.47 16.12
N SER A 344 26.54 7.26 16.76
CA SER A 344 27.17 6.91 18.04
C SER A 344 26.19 6.80 19.22
N TRP A 345 25.02 7.42 19.13
CA TRP A 345 23.95 7.30 20.12
C TRP A 345 23.28 5.92 20.07
N MET A 346 23.35 5.22 18.94
CA MET A 346 22.73 3.90 18.73
C MET A 346 23.68 2.77 19.18
N LYS A 347 24.06 2.80 20.46
CA LYS A 347 24.98 1.80 21.05
C LYS A 347 24.34 0.42 21.19
N HIS A 348 23.04 0.38 21.45
CA HIS A 348 22.26 -0.84 21.59
C HIS A 348 21.30 -0.97 20.41
N ILE A 349 21.47 -2.04 19.64
CA ILE A 349 20.64 -2.36 18.48
C ILE A 349 20.08 -3.76 18.70
N TYR A 350 18.76 -3.87 18.65
CA TYR A 350 18.11 -5.17 18.73
C TYR A 350 18.21 -5.91 17.40
N GLY A 351 18.95 -7.03 17.39
CA GLY A 351 19.08 -7.89 16.20
C GLY A 351 19.58 -7.13 14.95
N PRO A 352 19.01 -7.41 13.76
CA PRO A 352 19.22 -6.64 12.52
C PRO A 352 18.83 -5.15 12.59
N GLY A 353 18.24 -4.70 13.69
CA GLY A 353 17.98 -3.29 13.97
C GLY A 353 16.64 -2.79 13.46
N ASN A 354 15.58 -3.60 13.60
CA ASN A 354 14.21 -3.23 13.28
C ASN A 354 13.24 -3.67 14.39
N VAL A 355 11.97 -3.27 14.29
CA VAL A 355 10.97 -3.48 15.35
C VAL A 355 10.72 -4.95 15.68
N THR A 356 10.87 -5.88 14.72
CA THR A 356 10.50 -7.30 14.93
C THR A 356 11.51 -8.06 15.79
N PHE A 357 12.65 -7.45 16.09
CA PHE A 357 13.67 -8.00 17.00
C PHE A 357 13.63 -7.36 18.39
N ASP A 358 12.77 -6.36 18.59
CA ASP A 358 12.58 -5.72 19.89
C ASP A 358 12.03 -6.74 20.90
N PRO A 359 12.59 -6.86 22.11
CA PRO A 359 12.09 -7.78 23.13
C PRO A 359 10.60 -7.59 23.44
N GLN A 360 10.10 -6.35 23.41
CA GLN A 360 8.69 -6.07 23.65
C GLN A 360 7.81 -6.52 22.48
N TRP A 361 8.32 -6.44 21.23
CA TRP A 361 7.62 -6.99 20.08
C TRP A 361 7.48 -8.51 20.19
N LEU A 362 8.59 -9.19 20.50
CA LEU A 362 8.61 -10.65 20.66
C LEU A 362 7.67 -11.12 21.79
N GLN A 363 7.55 -10.34 22.86
CA GLN A 363 6.63 -10.64 23.95
C GLN A 363 5.15 -10.49 23.52
N LEU A 364 4.83 -9.46 22.74
CA LEU A 364 3.46 -9.18 22.29
C LEU A 364 3.02 -10.05 21.11
N ASN A 365 3.97 -10.57 20.35
CA ASN A 365 3.75 -11.28 19.09
C ASN A 365 4.48 -12.64 19.06
N PRO A 366 4.20 -13.56 20.00
CA PRO A 366 4.94 -14.82 20.09
C PRO A 366 4.79 -15.73 18.85
N ASP A 367 3.68 -15.59 18.12
CA ASP A 367 3.38 -16.36 16.92
C ASP A 367 4.03 -15.78 15.65
N VAL A 368 4.60 -14.57 15.73
CA VAL A 368 5.31 -13.93 14.63
C VAL A 368 6.78 -14.34 14.72
N VAL A 369 7.13 -15.40 14.00
CA VAL A 369 8.50 -15.96 13.96
C VAL A 369 9.51 -14.87 13.52
N ARG A 370 10.76 -14.96 14.00
CA ARG A 370 11.93 -14.13 13.61
C ARG A 370 12.33 -14.31 12.12
N SER A 371 11.39 -14.46 11.21
CA SER A 371 11.61 -15.04 9.89
C SER A 371 11.86 -14.04 8.78
N VAL A 372 11.99 -12.75 9.08
CA VAL A 372 12.04 -11.73 8.02
C VAL A 372 13.25 -10.83 8.21
N ASN A 373 14.25 -11.09 7.36
CA ASN A 373 15.33 -10.16 7.11
C ASN A 373 14.77 -9.06 6.21
N PHE A 374 13.98 -8.15 6.80
CA PHE A 374 13.49 -7.00 6.07
C PHE A 374 14.71 -6.25 5.53
N THR A 375 14.74 -6.00 4.23
CA THR A 375 15.79 -5.18 3.59
C THR A 375 15.40 -3.70 3.53
N ASN A 376 14.26 -3.35 4.12
CA ASN A 376 13.61 -2.04 4.08
C ASN A 376 13.15 -1.61 5.47
N THR A 377 12.76 -0.33 5.60
CA THR A 377 12.19 0.23 6.84
C THR A 377 10.96 -0.56 7.32
N THR A 378 10.83 -0.64 8.64
CA THR A 378 9.64 -1.19 9.31
C THR A 378 8.80 -0.09 9.96
N ALA A 379 9.09 1.19 9.69
CA ALA A 379 8.32 2.30 10.22
C ALA A 379 6.90 2.31 9.61
N PRO A 380 5.86 2.68 10.39
CA PRO A 380 4.53 2.83 9.85
C PRO A 380 4.46 4.03 8.91
N MET A 381 3.68 3.88 7.82
CA MET A 381 3.34 5.01 6.97
C MET A 381 2.42 5.97 7.73
N THR A 382 2.71 7.25 7.58
CA THR A 382 2.00 8.35 8.22
C THR A 382 1.61 9.36 7.14
N THR A 383 0.60 10.18 7.41
CA THR A 383 0.29 11.35 6.61
C THR A 383 1.13 12.55 7.09
N ALA A 384 1.35 13.54 6.20
CA ALA A 384 2.14 14.72 6.52
C ALA A 384 1.33 15.81 7.27
N ASP A 385 0.04 15.59 7.48
CA ASP A 385 -0.89 16.58 8.04
C ASP A 385 -0.68 16.82 9.54
N GLN A 386 -1.23 17.94 10.01
CA GLN A 386 -1.35 18.24 11.43
C GLN A 386 -2.82 18.19 11.87
N SER A 387 -3.22 17.15 12.60
CA SER A 387 -4.62 16.91 12.96
C SER A 387 -4.81 16.51 14.42
N ASN A 388 -6.07 16.62 14.87
CA ASN A 388 -6.48 16.11 16.18
C ASN A 388 -6.47 14.58 16.22
N VAL A 389 -6.56 13.93 15.05
CA VAL A 389 -6.41 12.48 14.90
C VAL A 389 -5.00 12.06 15.30
N ASN A 390 -3.98 12.71 14.74
CA ASN A 390 -2.57 12.46 15.08
C ASN A 390 -2.29 12.81 16.55
N ARG A 391 -2.93 13.88 17.06
CA ARG A 391 -2.88 14.26 18.49
C ARG A 391 -3.40 13.17 19.42
N ALA A 392 -4.48 12.50 19.04
CA ALA A 392 -5.03 11.40 19.83
C ALA A 392 -4.05 10.20 19.92
N VAL A 393 -3.33 9.90 18.82
CA VAL A 393 -2.28 8.86 18.83
C VAL A 393 -1.13 9.24 19.76
N TRP A 394 -0.61 10.48 19.66
CA TRP A 394 0.44 10.94 20.57
C TRP A 394 -0.03 11.02 22.02
N ALA A 395 -1.30 11.37 22.28
CA ALA A 395 -1.87 11.35 23.62
C ALA A 395 -1.88 9.93 24.22
N TRP A 396 -2.22 8.93 23.41
CA TRP A 396 -2.12 7.53 23.82
C TRP A 396 -0.67 7.11 24.10
N ILE A 397 0.28 7.51 23.26
CA ILE A 397 1.72 7.26 23.48
C ILE A 397 2.18 7.91 24.81
N GLN A 398 1.81 9.16 25.05
CA GLN A 398 2.17 9.90 26.26
C GLN A 398 1.47 9.37 27.52
N SER A 399 0.36 8.64 27.39
CA SER A 399 -0.32 8.07 28.56
C SER A 399 0.47 6.97 29.27
N ASP A 400 1.55 6.46 28.64
CA ASP A 400 2.50 5.52 29.23
C ASP A 400 3.73 6.26 29.82
N PRO A 401 3.91 6.27 31.17
CA PRO A 401 4.99 7.02 31.80
C PRO A 401 6.39 6.53 31.41
N GLY A 402 6.56 5.21 31.19
CA GLY A 402 7.82 4.64 30.73
C GLY A 402 8.20 5.12 29.34
N THR A 403 7.21 5.22 28.44
CA THR A 403 7.37 5.74 27.09
C THR A 403 7.69 7.23 27.10
N ARG A 404 7.05 8.03 27.97
CA ARG A 404 7.41 9.45 28.15
C ARG A 404 8.85 9.61 28.61
N ALA A 405 9.28 8.83 29.61
CA ALA A 405 10.67 8.85 30.08
C ALA A 405 11.65 8.47 28.96
N TRP A 406 11.30 7.47 28.16
CA TRP A 406 12.10 7.04 27.01
C TRP A 406 12.20 8.12 25.92
N LEU A 407 11.08 8.77 25.56
CA LEU A 407 11.06 9.93 24.65
C LEU A 407 11.87 11.10 25.19
N GLY A 408 12.01 11.20 26.52
CA GLY A 408 12.89 12.16 27.21
C GLY A 408 14.38 11.79 27.21
N GLY A 409 14.76 10.63 26.66
CA GLY A 409 16.16 10.19 26.56
C GLY A 409 16.57 9.06 27.52
N GLN A 410 15.68 8.60 28.40
CA GLN A 410 16.00 7.46 29.26
C GLN A 410 16.10 6.17 28.42
N PRO A 411 17.15 5.35 28.59
CA PRO A 411 17.21 4.05 27.93
C PRO A 411 16.05 3.15 28.35
N ASP A 412 15.58 2.30 27.44
CA ASP A 412 14.67 1.21 27.79
C ASP A 412 15.41 0.07 28.54
N GLU A 413 14.70 -0.99 28.88
CA GLU A 413 15.27 -2.14 29.63
C GLU A 413 16.44 -2.83 28.90
N GLY A 414 16.51 -2.74 27.57
CA GLY A 414 17.64 -3.28 26.78
C GLY A 414 18.65 -2.21 26.35
N GLY A 415 18.57 -1.00 26.91
CA GLY A 415 19.53 0.08 26.70
C GLY A 415 19.31 0.93 25.44
N MET A 416 18.26 0.68 24.66
CA MET A 416 17.92 1.48 23.48
C MET A 416 17.42 2.86 23.91
N VAL A 417 17.95 3.92 23.30
CA VAL A 417 17.55 5.31 23.53
C VAL A 417 16.78 5.85 22.32
N VAL A 418 15.96 6.88 22.56
CA VAL A 418 15.33 7.64 21.47
C VAL A 418 16.37 8.32 20.60
N ASN A 419 16.09 8.45 19.31
CA ASN A 419 16.88 9.25 18.39
C ASN A 419 16.97 10.71 18.92
N PRO A 420 18.18 11.27 19.15
CA PRO A 420 18.36 12.60 19.72
C PRO A 420 17.68 13.74 18.94
N ASN A 421 17.54 13.60 17.61
CA ASN A 421 16.82 14.58 16.80
C ASN A 421 15.35 14.67 17.21
N TYR A 422 14.74 13.54 17.57
CA TYR A 422 13.37 13.47 18.08
C TYR A 422 13.25 13.82 19.56
N GLN A 423 14.29 13.54 20.37
CA GLN A 423 14.34 13.97 21.77
C GLN A 423 14.19 15.49 21.89
N SER A 424 14.82 16.25 20.98
CA SER A 424 14.78 17.72 20.94
C SER A 424 13.36 18.29 20.72
N LEU A 425 12.47 17.49 20.12
CA LEU A 425 11.08 17.87 19.85
C LEU A 425 10.17 17.74 21.08
N LYS A 426 10.68 17.15 22.18
CA LYS A 426 9.94 16.96 23.43
C LYS A 426 8.60 16.25 23.25
N LEU A 427 8.56 15.22 22.40
CA LEU A 427 7.34 14.46 22.10
C LEU A 427 6.75 13.72 23.30
N GLY A 428 7.51 13.56 24.38
CA GLY A 428 7.04 13.01 25.66
C GLY A 428 6.35 14.03 26.56
N ASP A 429 6.36 15.32 26.23
CA ASP A 429 5.78 16.39 27.04
C ASP A 429 4.42 16.85 26.51
N PRO A 430 3.49 17.27 27.39
CA PRO A 430 2.25 17.90 26.94
C PRO A 430 2.52 19.31 26.37
N PRO A 431 1.72 19.77 25.39
CA PRO A 431 0.60 19.05 24.76
C PRO A 431 1.08 17.97 23.76
N PRO A 432 0.28 16.91 23.52
CA PRO A 432 0.62 15.91 22.51
C PRO A 432 0.80 16.53 21.13
N ALA A 433 1.80 16.05 20.38
CA ALA A 433 2.07 16.52 19.03
C ALA A 433 0.89 16.24 18.08
N SER A 434 0.68 17.10 17.08
CA SER A 434 -0.40 16.96 16.10
C SER A 434 0.04 16.38 14.76
N GLY A 435 1.31 15.96 14.61
CA GLY A 435 1.80 15.39 13.36
C GLY A 435 2.99 14.47 13.58
N TYR A 436 3.49 13.90 12.49
CA TYR A 436 4.63 12.98 12.48
C TYR A 436 5.75 13.62 11.66
N LEU A 437 6.78 14.14 12.31
CA LEU A 437 7.91 14.76 11.61
C LEU A 437 8.93 13.69 11.17
N ARG A 438 9.59 13.90 10.02
CA ARG A 438 10.83 13.19 9.67
C ARG A 438 12.03 14.02 10.15
N ALA A 439 12.27 13.99 11.46
CA ALA A 439 13.20 14.92 12.11
C ALA A 439 14.68 14.53 11.98
N ASP A 440 14.98 13.29 11.57
CA ASP A 440 16.37 12.86 11.43
C ASP A 440 16.99 13.43 10.13
N PRO A 441 18.09 14.21 10.21
CA PRO A 441 18.71 14.86 9.08
C PRO A 441 19.66 13.93 8.29
N MET A 442 19.74 12.64 8.64
CA MET A 442 20.60 11.69 7.95
C MET A 442 20.26 11.66 6.47
N CYS A 443 21.32 11.78 5.66
CA CYS A 443 21.26 11.67 4.23
C CYS A 443 22.34 10.69 3.79
N THR A 444 21.92 9.55 3.26
CA THR A 444 22.83 8.44 2.97
C THR A 444 22.98 8.26 1.47
N ARG A 445 24.22 8.18 1.02
CA ARG A 445 24.55 7.77 -0.35
C ARG A 445 24.53 6.25 -0.44
N PHE A 446 23.89 5.72 -1.46
CA PHE A 446 23.92 4.29 -1.74
C PHE A 446 25.13 3.96 -2.61
N ASN A 447 25.60 2.71 -2.57
CA ASN A 447 26.81 2.29 -3.29
C ASN A 447 26.64 2.42 -4.82
N ASP A 448 25.41 2.38 -5.30
CA ASP A 448 25.00 2.45 -6.70
C ASP A 448 24.80 3.89 -7.20
N THR A 449 24.91 4.90 -6.33
CA THR A 449 24.83 6.31 -6.71
C THR A 449 26.07 6.70 -7.53
N PRO A 450 25.92 7.26 -8.74
CA PRO A 450 27.02 7.66 -9.60
C PRO A 450 28.00 8.63 -8.93
N ALA A 451 29.29 8.49 -9.25
CA ALA A 451 30.35 9.29 -8.65
C ALA A 451 30.29 10.78 -9.04
N ASP A 452 29.73 11.07 -10.21
CA ASP A 452 29.52 12.39 -10.81
C ASP A 452 28.29 13.14 -10.26
N ARG A 453 27.47 12.49 -9.41
CA ARG A 453 26.35 13.10 -8.68
C ARG A 453 26.60 13.07 -7.16
N PRO A 454 27.62 13.77 -6.64
CA PRO A 454 28.00 13.70 -5.23
C PRO A 454 27.02 14.36 -4.27
N ASP A 455 26.16 15.23 -4.78
CA ASP A 455 25.10 15.97 -4.09
C ASP A 455 23.86 15.11 -3.79
N LEU A 456 23.67 14.01 -4.54
CA LEU A 456 22.52 13.14 -4.36
C LEU A 456 22.73 12.19 -3.17
N CYS A 457 21.78 12.23 -2.24
CA CYS A 457 21.66 11.29 -1.13
C CYS A 457 20.19 11.10 -0.76
N VAL A 458 19.88 9.97 -0.14
CA VAL A 458 18.53 9.65 0.29
C VAL A 458 18.33 10.09 1.72
N ASN A 459 17.36 10.99 1.92
CA ASN A 459 16.99 11.52 3.24
C ASN A 459 15.83 10.75 3.88
N SER A 460 15.46 11.12 5.12
CA SER A 460 14.38 10.48 5.87
C SER A 460 12.99 10.55 5.20
N VAL A 461 12.69 11.62 4.45
CA VAL A 461 11.41 11.77 3.74
C VAL A 461 11.36 10.87 2.52
N GLU A 462 12.46 10.73 1.79
CA GLU A 462 12.52 9.84 0.65
C GLU A 462 12.50 8.37 1.08
N TYR A 463 13.21 8.04 2.16
CA TYR A 463 13.33 6.69 2.69
C TYR A 463 12.04 6.18 3.37
N ILE A 464 11.34 7.06 4.11
CA ILE A 464 10.05 6.76 4.77
C ILE A 464 9.01 7.81 4.33
N PRO A 465 8.52 7.73 3.09
CA PRO A 465 7.62 8.74 2.54
C PRO A 465 6.30 8.79 3.29
N TYR A 466 5.68 9.97 3.26
CA TYR A 466 4.32 10.13 3.74
C TYR A 466 3.34 9.49 2.76
N ALA A 467 2.25 8.93 3.29
CA ALA A 467 1.06 8.70 2.50
C ALA A 467 0.42 10.05 2.17
N LEU A 468 -0.22 10.13 1.00
CA LEU A 468 -0.91 11.35 0.57
C LEU A 468 -2.07 11.66 1.50
N ASN A 469 -2.77 10.61 1.93
CA ASN A 469 -3.97 10.64 2.77
C ASN A 469 -4.18 9.23 3.39
N LEU A 470 -5.10 9.07 4.34
CA LEU A 470 -5.48 7.80 4.98
C LEU A 470 -5.97 6.72 3.99
N GLU A 471 -6.61 7.09 2.88
CA GLU A 471 -7.04 6.13 1.84
C GLU A 471 -5.84 5.58 1.05
N ASP A 472 -4.93 6.46 0.61
CA ASP A 472 -3.65 6.12 -0.01
C ASP A 472 -2.81 5.23 0.92
N ALA A 473 -2.78 5.55 2.22
CA ALA A 473 -2.15 4.71 3.23
C ALA A 473 -2.77 3.30 3.28
N ALA A 474 -4.10 3.19 3.26
CA ALA A 474 -4.81 1.90 3.28
C ALA A 474 -4.54 1.07 2.01
N VAL A 475 -4.57 1.69 0.83
CA VAL A 475 -4.22 1.03 -0.44
C VAL A 475 -2.78 0.51 -0.41
N LYS A 476 -1.84 1.33 0.05
CA LYS A 476 -0.42 0.95 0.18
C LYS A 476 -0.20 -0.21 1.14
N VAL A 477 -0.89 -0.21 2.30
CA VAL A 477 -0.87 -1.36 3.23
C VAL A 477 -1.49 -2.59 2.59
N GLN A 478 -2.62 -2.46 1.91
CA GLN A 478 -3.26 -3.57 1.20
C GLN A 478 -2.27 -4.18 0.21
N ARG A 479 -1.52 -3.37 -0.53
CA ARG A 479 -0.55 -3.86 -1.50
C ARG A 479 0.75 -4.33 -0.87
N ALA A 480 0.97 -4.16 0.43
CA ALA A 480 2.28 -4.37 1.09
C ALA A 480 3.40 -3.59 0.40
N TYR A 481 3.13 -2.30 0.16
CA TYR A 481 4.01 -1.39 -0.56
C TYR A 481 4.18 -0.10 0.22
N THR A 482 5.43 0.29 0.52
CA THR A 482 5.74 1.45 1.37
C THR A 482 6.27 2.66 0.61
N HIS A 483 6.37 2.61 -0.72
CA HIS A 483 6.89 3.70 -1.58
C HIS A 483 8.33 4.16 -1.27
N GLY A 484 9.10 3.38 -0.51
CA GLY A 484 10.49 3.66 -0.17
C GLY A 484 11.43 3.75 -1.37
N VAL A 485 12.71 3.91 -1.10
CA VAL A 485 13.77 4.02 -2.13
C VAL A 485 14.35 2.63 -2.42
N GLY A 486 14.42 2.29 -3.71
CA GLY A 486 15.03 1.07 -4.24
C GLY A 486 16.45 1.33 -4.77
N SER A 487 16.85 0.52 -5.76
CA SER A 487 18.17 0.63 -6.41
C SER A 487 18.25 1.85 -7.32
N TRP A 488 19.47 2.33 -7.54
CA TRP A 488 19.76 3.36 -8.53
C TRP A 488 19.51 2.84 -9.94
N ASN A 489 18.84 3.66 -10.75
CA ASN A 489 18.53 3.38 -12.14
C ASN A 489 18.90 4.55 -13.02
N THR A 490 19.77 4.30 -13.99
CA THR A 490 20.30 5.31 -14.92
C THR A 490 19.26 5.83 -15.92
N THR A 491 18.13 5.14 -16.09
CA THR A 491 17.05 5.49 -17.03
C THR A 491 15.85 6.14 -16.36
N THR A 492 15.78 6.11 -15.03
CA THR A 492 14.70 6.77 -14.29
C THR A 492 14.93 8.28 -14.30
N GLN A 493 13.92 9.05 -14.69
CA GLN A 493 13.99 10.50 -14.66
C GLN A 493 13.87 11.02 -13.22
N ALA A 494 14.84 11.83 -12.81
CA ALA A 494 14.87 12.51 -11.52
C ALA A 494 13.89 13.69 -11.48
N PRO A 495 13.53 14.20 -10.28
CA PRO A 495 12.62 15.35 -10.15
C PRO A 495 13.10 16.64 -10.83
N ASP A 496 14.41 16.78 -11.04
CA ASP A 496 15.04 17.90 -11.76
C ASP A 496 15.02 17.72 -13.30
N GLY A 497 14.45 16.60 -13.78
CA GLY A 497 14.38 16.22 -15.19
C GLY A 497 15.62 15.48 -15.71
N ALA A 498 16.68 15.33 -14.91
CA ALA A 498 17.88 14.60 -15.30
C ALA A 498 17.63 13.08 -15.39
N GLN A 499 18.42 12.38 -16.19
CA GLN A 499 18.43 10.91 -16.23
C GLN A 499 19.25 10.37 -15.06
N GLY A 500 18.77 9.30 -14.43
CA GLY A 500 19.38 8.71 -13.26
C GLY A 500 18.68 9.08 -11.96
N TRP A 501 17.94 8.14 -11.37
CA TRP A 501 17.31 8.30 -10.07
C TRP A 501 17.12 6.95 -9.37
N TRP A 502 16.80 6.96 -8.08
CA TRP A 502 16.43 5.74 -7.38
C TRP A 502 15.05 5.27 -7.79
N ASP A 503 14.95 3.98 -8.07
CA ASP A 503 13.70 3.33 -8.36
C ASP A 503 12.79 3.27 -7.14
N LYS A 504 11.51 3.07 -7.42
CA LYS A 504 10.51 2.77 -6.41
C LYS A 504 10.22 1.27 -6.49
N PRO A 505 10.66 0.47 -5.51
CA PRO A 505 10.47 -0.98 -5.55
C PRO A 505 8.98 -1.30 -5.61
N GLY A 506 8.62 -2.44 -6.20
CA GLY A 506 7.25 -2.92 -6.15
C GLY A 506 6.84 -3.35 -4.73
N PRO A 507 5.57 -3.76 -4.57
CA PRO A 507 5.13 -4.54 -3.42
C PRO A 507 6.06 -5.67 -3.02
N TRP A 508 6.10 -6.01 -1.73
CA TRP A 508 6.94 -7.10 -1.25
C TRP A 508 6.39 -8.48 -1.67
N PRO A 509 7.27 -9.45 -1.94
CA PRO A 509 6.86 -10.79 -2.32
C PRO A 509 6.14 -11.48 -1.16
N LEU A 510 5.25 -12.41 -1.51
CA LEU A 510 4.49 -13.20 -0.54
C LEU A 510 5.44 -13.88 0.46
N GLY A 511 5.10 -13.82 1.74
CA GLY A 511 5.89 -14.38 2.84
C GLY A 511 6.93 -13.44 3.43
N ASP A 512 7.28 -12.36 2.72
CA ASP A 512 8.13 -11.31 3.25
C ASP A 512 7.38 -9.99 3.44
N ARG A 513 6.08 -9.95 3.17
CA ARG A 513 5.25 -8.73 3.27
C ARG A 513 5.17 -8.24 4.71
N PHE A 514 5.48 -6.96 4.91
CA PHE A 514 5.12 -6.23 6.11
C PHE A 514 4.96 -4.75 5.76
N ALA A 515 3.71 -4.29 5.79
CA ALA A 515 3.38 -2.88 5.69
C ALA A 515 2.32 -2.55 6.73
N TRP A 516 2.37 -1.35 7.25
CA TRP A 516 1.39 -0.84 8.20
C TRP A 516 1.35 0.68 8.16
N ALA A 517 0.21 1.24 8.50
CA ALA A 517 -0.03 2.67 8.41
C ALA A 517 -1.18 3.10 9.33
N PHE A 518 -1.19 4.38 9.69
CA PHE A 518 -2.40 4.98 10.24
C PHE A 518 -3.43 5.18 9.13
N THR A 519 -4.65 4.70 9.36
CA THR A 519 -5.82 4.92 8.52
C THR A 519 -7.08 4.97 9.40
N SER A 520 -8.28 4.89 8.82
CA SER A 520 -9.53 4.79 9.59
C SER A 520 -10.04 3.35 9.68
N THR A 521 -10.90 3.06 10.66
CA THR A 521 -11.63 1.79 10.72
C THR A 521 -12.46 1.53 9.48
N SER A 522 -13.09 2.56 8.91
CA SER A 522 -13.90 2.44 7.70
C SER A 522 -13.06 2.04 6.48
N LEU A 523 -11.87 2.64 6.32
CA LEU A 523 -10.94 2.30 5.25
C LEU A 523 -10.29 0.93 5.48
N SER A 524 -9.95 0.60 6.73
CA SER A 524 -9.45 -0.74 7.09
C SER A 524 -10.45 -1.82 6.68
N ALA A 525 -11.75 -1.63 6.99
CA ALA A 525 -12.79 -2.55 6.58
C ALA A 525 -12.97 -2.60 5.06
N ARG A 526 -12.98 -1.43 4.39
CA ARG A 526 -13.14 -1.33 2.92
C ARG A 526 -12.04 -2.08 2.17
N TYR A 527 -10.79 -2.00 2.63
CA TYR A 527 -9.63 -2.64 2.00
C TYR A 527 -9.29 -4.02 2.60
N GLY A 528 -10.12 -4.55 3.51
CA GLY A 528 -9.91 -5.85 4.13
C GLY A 528 -8.60 -5.97 4.89
N LEU A 529 -8.22 -4.92 5.62
CA LEU A 529 -6.97 -4.82 6.40
C LEU A 529 -7.18 -5.28 7.83
N GLN A 530 -6.15 -5.92 8.37
CA GLN A 530 -6.07 -6.23 9.79
C GLN A 530 -5.66 -4.98 10.58
N THR A 531 -6.09 -4.86 11.83
CA THR A 531 -5.75 -3.72 12.70
C THR A 531 -4.99 -4.20 13.92
N ALA A 532 -3.90 -3.50 14.27
CA ALA A 532 -3.10 -3.87 15.42
C ALA A 532 -3.89 -3.72 16.73
N ALA A 533 -3.71 -4.68 17.65
CA ALA A 533 -4.20 -4.62 19.01
C ALA A 533 -3.25 -3.76 19.86
N CYS A 534 -3.69 -2.56 20.20
CA CYS A 534 -2.96 -1.66 21.08
C CYS A 534 -3.04 -2.13 22.53
N ALA A 535 -1.90 -2.50 23.13
CA ALA A 535 -1.82 -2.83 24.54
C ALA A 535 -2.13 -1.60 25.41
N PRO A 536 -2.81 -1.77 26.56
CA PRO A 536 -3.01 -0.65 27.48
C PRO A 536 -1.65 -0.10 27.95
N PRO A 537 -1.55 1.20 28.23
CA PRO A 537 -0.38 1.79 28.86
C PRO A 537 -0.01 1.02 30.12
N LYS A 538 1.28 0.76 30.36
CA LYS A 538 1.73 0.19 31.63
C LYS A 538 1.45 1.25 32.70
N ALA A 539 0.40 1.02 33.50
CA ALA A 539 0.19 1.82 34.70
C ALA A 539 1.47 1.74 35.55
N MET A 540 1.90 2.87 36.14
CA MET A 540 2.93 2.84 37.17
C MET A 540 2.45 1.87 38.27
N THR A 541 3.01 0.67 38.30
CA THR A 541 2.91 -0.19 39.48
C THR A 541 3.68 0.52 40.57
N ALA A 542 2.98 1.36 41.33
CA ALA A 542 3.43 1.76 42.65
C ALA A 542 3.64 0.46 43.44
N SER A 543 4.85 0.33 43.97
CA SER A 543 5.30 -0.78 44.82
C SER A 543 4.24 -1.19 45.85
N PRO A 544 4.03 -2.49 46.13
CA PRO A 544 3.04 -2.94 47.11
C PRO A 544 3.55 -2.65 48.52
N HIS A 545 3.35 -1.43 49.00
CA HIS A 545 3.57 -1.09 50.39
C HIS A 545 2.32 -0.51 51.06
N ARG A 546 1.80 -1.36 51.95
CA ARG A 546 0.96 -1.09 53.12
C ARG A 546 -0.49 -0.70 52.85
N ARG A 547 -1.38 -1.67 53.08
CA ARG A 547 -2.73 -1.41 53.59
C ARG A 547 -2.62 -0.60 54.89
N PRO A 548 -3.34 0.52 55.05
CA PRO A 548 -3.74 0.99 56.36
C PRO A 548 -4.97 0.20 56.84
N ALA A 549 -5.04 0.05 58.16
CA ALA A 549 -6.06 -0.66 58.93
C ALA A 549 -7.47 -0.11 58.76
#